data_AF-M1EC88-F1
#
_entry.id   AF-M1EC88-F1
#
_cell.length_a   1.000
_cell.length_b   1.000
_cell.length_c   1.000
_cell.angle_alpha   90.00
_cell.angle_beta   90.00
_cell.angle_gamma   90.00
#
_symmetry.space_group_name_H-M   'P 1'
#
loop_
_entity.id
_entity.type
_entity.pdbx_description
1 polymer ?
#
loop_
_entity_poly.entity_id
_entity_poly.type
_entity_poly.pdbx_seq_one_letter_code
_entity_poly.pdbx_strand_id
1 'polypeptide(L)' 'RANILEPEGTVEIKYRKKDLIKTMRRIDPTYKKLVEQLGTPGLSDKDRKDLEGQLKAREQLLLPIYHQVAVQFA' A
#
# COMPACT_ATOMS: atom_id res chain seq x y z
N ARG A 1 -32.63 -9.25 11.61
CA ARG A 1 -31.20 -9.18 11.24
C ARG A 1 -31.15 -9.29 9.72
N ALA A 2 -31.17 -8.15 9.04
CA ALA A 2 -31.26 -8.09 7.57
C ALA A 2 -29.91 -8.44 6.95
N ASN A 3 -29.97 -9.19 5.85
CA ASN A 3 -28.88 -9.56 4.96
C ASN A 3 -28.01 -8.33 4.63
N ILE A 4 -26.86 -8.22 5.28
CA ILE A 4 -25.78 -7.32 4.89
C ILE A 4 -24.68 -8.25 4.41
N LEU A 5 -24.30 -8.06 3.15
CA LEU A 5 -23.26 -8.76 2.42
C LEU A 5 -22.09 -9.17 3.33
N GLU A 6 -21.59 -10.38 3.07
CA GLU A 6 -20.37 -10.91 3.65
C GLU A 6 -19.26 -9.82 3.65
N PRO A 7 -18.51 -9.67 4.75
CA PRO A 7 -17.58 -8.55 4.95
C PRO A 7 -16.57 -8.41 3.81
N GLU A 8 -16.19 -9.53 3.18
CA GLU A 8 -15.31 -9.58 2.01
C GLU A 8 -15.79 -8.69 0.85
N GLY A 9 -17.10 -8.68 0.56
CA GLY A 9 -17.67 -7.89 -0.54
C GLY A 9 -17.71 -6.38 -0.27
N THR A 10 -17.83 -5.95 0.98
CA THR A 10 -17.86 -4.50 1.33
C THR A 10 -16.44 -3.90 1.30
N VAL A 11 -15.44 -4.69 1.65
CA VAL A 11 -14.02 -4.28 1.71
C VAL A 11 -13.48 -4.05 0.31
N GLU A 12 -13.74 -4.95 -0.63
CA GLU A 12 -13.32 -4.80 -2.02
C GLU A 12 -13.98 -3.61 -2.73
N ILE A 13 -15.17 -3.20 -2.28
CA ILE A 13 -15.89 -2.06 -2.87
C ILE A 13 -15.42 -0.73 -2.27
N LYS A 14 -15.07 -0.68 -0.97
CA LYS A 14 -14.74 0.58 -0.27
C LYS A 14 -13.25 0.83 0.01
N TYR A 15 -12.41 -0.19 0.10
CA TYR A 15 -10.99 -0.06 0.49
C TYR A 15 -10.06 -0.75 -0.51
N ARG A 16 -10.04 -0.21 -1.73
CA ARG A 16 -9.31 -0.80 -2.86
C ARG A 16 -7.80 -0.65 -2.69
N LYS A 17 -7.03 -1.34 -3.54
CA LYS A 17 -5.56 -1.25 -3.57
C LYS A 17 -5.02 0.19 -3.50
N LYS A 18 -5.68 1.16 -4.15
CA LYS A 18 -5.29 2.58 -4.08
C LYS A 18 -5.37 3.16 -2.66
N ASP A 19 -6.37 2.78 -1.88
CA ASP A 19 -6.53 3.23 -0.50
C ASP A 19 -5.58 2.49 0.45
N LEU A 20 -5.33 1.20 0.22
CA LEU A 20 -4.28 0.45 0.93
C LEU A 20 -2.90 1.10 0.73
N ILE A 21 -2.56 1.49 -0.51
CA ILE A 21 -1.30 2.19 -0.83
C ILE A 21 -1.21 3.54 -0.11
N LYS A 22 -2.30 4.33 -0.06
CA LYS A 22 -2.32 5.60 0.70
C LYS A 22 -2.05 5.35 2.19
N THR A 23 -2.62 4.29 2.74
CA THR A 23 -2.43 3.93 4.15
C THR A 23 -1.00 3.45 4.40
N MET A 24 -0.43 2.62 3.52
CA MET A 24 0.99 2.24 3.57
C MET A 24 1.89 3.47 3.54
N ARG A 25 1.63 4.45 2.67
CA ARG A 25 2.40 5.70 2.62
C ARG A 25 2.31 6.53 3.91
N ARG A 26 1.20 6.42 4.65
CA ARG A 26 0.99 7.15 5.90
C ARG A 26 1.59 6.45 7.11
N ILE A 27 1.54 5.11 7.15
CA ILE A 27 1.88 4.32 8.33
C ILE A 27 3.27 3.67 8.21
N ASP A 28 3.68 3.24 7.01
CA ASP A 28 4.96 2.53 6.82
C ASP A 28 6.11 3.54 6.68
N PRO A 29 7.02 3.63 7.66
CA PRO A 29 8.13 4.57 7.63
C PRO A 29 9.13 4.26 6.51
N THR A 30 9.28 2.98 6.14
CA THR A 30 10.15 2.54 5.05
C THR A 30 9.61 3.00 3.70
N TYR A 31 8.31 2.81 3.44
CA TYR A 31 7.65 3.28 2.24
C TYR A 31 7.75 4.80 2.10
N LYS A 32 7.52 5.53 3.20
CA LYS A 32 7.68 6.98 3.23
C LYS A 32 9.10 7.39 2.85
N LYS A 33 10.12 6.77 3.46
CA LYS A 33 11.53 7.03 3.17
C LYS A 33 11.88 6.75 1.71
N LEU A 34 11.40 5.65 1.13
CA LEU A 34 11.63 5.30 -0.28
C LEU A 34 11.00 6.34 -1.23
N VAL A 35 9.79 6.81 -0.94
CA VAL A 35 9.13 7.88 -1.71
C VAL A 35 9.87 9.21 -1.59
N GLU A 36 10.34 9.56 -0.40
CA GLU A 36 11.15 10.78 -0.18
C GLU A 36 12.48 10.70 -0.94
N GLN A 37 13.14 9.54 -0.92
CA GLN A 37 14.35 9.30 -1.70
C GLN A 37 14.07 9.46 -3.20
N LEU A 38 13.02 8.83 -3.74
CA LEU A 38 12.63 8.97 -5.15
C LEU A 38 12.34 10.42 -5.58
N GLY A 39 11.87 11.25 -4.65
CA GLY A 39 11.64 12.69 -4.86
C GLY A 39 12.89 13.55 -4.87
N THR A 40 14.06 12.98 -4.51
CA THR A 40 15.32 13.72 -4.47
C THR A 40 15.81 14.03 -5.89
N PRO A 41 16.04 15.30 -6.24
CA PRO A 41 16.61 15.66 -7.54
C PRO A 41 18.07 15.21 -7.62
N GLY A 42 18.51 14.72 -8.77
CA GLY A 42 19.90 14.28 -8.99
C GLY A 42 20.16 12.78 -8.77
N LEU A 43 19.11 11.97 -8.56
CA LEU A 43 19.24 10.51 -8.61
C LEU A 43 19.58 10.02 -10.02
N SER A 44 20.51 9.06 -10.11
CA SER A 44 20.78 8.36 -11.35
C SER A 44 19.60 7.45 -11.72
N ASP A 45 19.39 7.18 -13.02
CA ASP A 45 18.35 6.27 -13.51
C ASP A 45 18.43 4.88 -12.86
N LYS A 46 19.66 4.43 -12.56
CA LYS A 46 19.90 3.16 -11.87
C LYS A 46 19.37 3.18 -10.44
N ASP A 47 19.65 4.25 -9.68
CA ASP A 47 19.19 4.38 -8.30
C ASP A 47 17.68 4.58 -8.23
N ARG A 48 17.09 5.33 -9.16
CA ARG A 48 15.63 5.44 -9.29
C ARG A 48 14.98 4.08 -9.51
N LYS A 49 15.52 3.29 -10.44
CA LYS A 49 14.99 1.96 -10.76
C LYS A 49 15.13 0.98 -9.60
N ASP A 50 16.23 1.07 -8.86
CA ASP A 50 16.45 0.27 -7.65
C ASP A 50 15.45 0.65 -6.55
N LEU A 51 15.29 1.96 -6.27
CA LEU A 51 14.32 2.47 -5.30
C LEU A 51 12.87 2.12 -5.66
N GLU A 52 12.49 2.22 -6.95
CA GLU A 52 11.17 1.76 -7.42
C GLU A 52 10.99 0.24 -7.22
N GLY A 53 12.05 -0.55 -7.45
CA GLY A 53 12.05 -1.98 -7.19
C GLY A 53 11.83 -2.31 -5.71
N GLN A 54 12.57 -1.64 -4.82
CA GLN A 54 12.41 -1.78 -3.38
C GLN A 54 11.01 -1.36 -2.91
N LEU A 55 10.48 -0.25 -3.46
CA LEU A 55 9.15 0.25 -3.14
C LEU A 55 8.08 -0.76 -3.56
N LYS A 56 8.16 -1.31 -4.78
CA LYS A 56 7.23 -2.34 -5.26
C LYS A 56 7.32 -3.64 -4.45
N ALA A 57 8.51 -4.06 -4.07
CA ALA A 57 8.70 -5.24 -3.22
C ALA A 57 8.05 -5.03 -1.84
N ARG A 58 8.22 -3.83 -1.26
CA ARG A 58 7.57 -3.44 0.00
C ARG A 58 6.05 -3.45 -0.13
N GLU A 59 5.49 -2.93 -1.23
CA GLU A 59 4.05 -2.99 -1.49
C GLU A 59 3.55 -4.43 -1.50
N GLN A 60 4.20 -5.31 -2.26
CA GLN A 60 3.77 -6.71 -2.38
C GLN A 60 3.78 -7.44 -1.04
N LEU A 61 4.75 -7.15 -0.18
CA LEU A 61 4.85 -7.74 1.16
C LEU A 61 3.77 -7.23 2.10
N LEU A 62 3.42 -5.95 2.03
CA LEU A 62 2.43 -5.33 2.92
C LEU A 62 0.99 -5.57 2.44
N LEU A 63 0.77 -5.76 1.14
CA LEU A 63 -0.56 -5.92 0.53
C LEU A 63 -1.43 -7.00 1.19
N PRO A 64 -0.98 -8.25 1.41
CA PRO A 64 -1.82 -9.27 2.03
C PRO A 64 -2.19 -8.93 3.48
N ILE A 65 -1.26 -8.33 4.24
CA ILE A 65 -1.49 -7.94 5.64
C ILE A 65 -2.50 -6.80 5.72
N TYR A 66 -2.30 -5.75 4.91
CA TYR A 66 -3.19 -4.60 4.87
C TYR A 66 -4.58 -4.96 4.31
N HIS A 67 -4.65 -5.90 3.37
CA HIS A 67 -5.92 -6.45 2.91
C HIS A 67 -6.66 -7.15 4.05
N GLN A 68 -5.99 -8.03 4.81
CA GLN A 68 -6.58 -8.69 5.97
C GLN A 68 -7.08 -7.69 7.03
N VAL A 69 -6.29 -6.64 7.31
CA VAL A 69 -6.70 -5.56 8.23
C VAL A 69 -7.93 -4.82 7.70
N ALA A 70 -7.98 -4.54 6.40
CA ALA A 70 -9.14 -3.89 5.79
C ALA A 70 -10.39 -4.78 5.88
N VAL A 71 -10.24 -6.11 5.73
CA VAL A 71 -11.33 -7.08 5.92
C VAL A 71 -11.86 -7.08 7.34
N GLN A 72 -10.99 -7.04 8.34
CA GLN A 72 -11.38 -6.99 9.76
C GLN A 72 -12.04 -5.66 10.17
N PHE A 73 -11.76 -4.58 9.45
CA PHE A 73 -12.27 -3.24 9.76
C PHE A 73 -13.66 -2.96 9.19
N ALA A 74 -14.08 -3.69 8.15
CA ALA A 74 -15.39 -3.53 7.50
C ALA A 74 -16.51 -4.29 8.23
#